data_AF-A0A7S1LAV8-F1
#
_entry.id   AF-A0A7S1LAV8-F1
#
_cell.length_a   1.000
_cell.length_b   1.000
_cell.length_c   1.000
_cell.angle_alpha   90.00
_cell.angle_beta   90.00
_cell.angle_gamma   90.00
#
_symmetry.space_group_name_H-M   'P 1'
#
loop_
_entity.id
_entity.type
_entity.pdbx_description
1 polymer ?
#
loop_
_entity_poly.entity_id
_entity_poly.type
_entity_poly.pdbx_seq_one_letter_code
_entity_poly.pdbx_strand_id
1 'polypeptide(L)'
;MDDSPRTVSADARQRRVSAWSANTISSSANHRVSFEPSALDAEMATYEAATGIAAAHGDPDDATASPREARMALSANSTKTCAVRIVNDTDELLPAIAVDDDGQGLARAQSYVSNESQDSHDSAATGTATVTSATSSAAAKATGTSTLRCGNAKLRVPFTVWTCAAMAVPVALLVAVLSLSVAATATELRTVGRHSGLAAAVGECGSWLMRERGTMGPYLARGGASDFAALERVRAGVDQQCGEALTHELRELSSASPAEWGGEIRRHVSLLRELSTWRERVNTRTANGRLAREFFTTSITATAESLVIVADQLTSSDRAFSELRLTIGARNFIGLARGVGNAIAASPANVTTAASPLVHEYIAGHAQARLGHVFLRGMAGPGLRAKLAAWEASSAARDMWWLLDTMADVAGGGVRRVQAGNATAWWPVVSAGLDALFAIEQSHLAELQAADEARAHVRDSSLLMGFGVAACVVAGSLLAWLQTRVRTQLEEQLARIQKTKRAVSAFVPRFFLHKMGYTSITQARAGDSTNVALAMLFSDIRRFTTVSEGMRADELFDWV
;
A
#
# COMPACT_ATOMS: atom_id res chain seq x y z
N MET A 1 -71.43 -16.03 -19.48
CA MET A 1 -71.47 -15.40 -18.15
C MET A 1 -71.44 -16.52 -17.13
N ASP A 2 -70.26 -16.84 -16.61
CA ASP A 2 -70.11 -17.46 -15.29
C ASP A 2 -68.61 -17.43 -14.93
N ASP A 3 -68.21 -16.41 -14.18
CA ASP A 3 -66.90 -16.25 -13.58
C ASP A 3 -67.02 -16.60 -12.09
N SER A 4 -66.49 -17.76 -11.71
CA SER A 4 -66.23 -18.10 -10.30
C SER A 4 -64.72 -18.06 -10.05
N PRO A 5 -64.23 -17.31 -9.04
CA PRO A 5 -62.82 -17.22 -8.75
C PRO A 5 -62.35 -18.49 -8.04
N ARG A 6 -61.36 -19.18 -8.64
CA ARG A 6 -60.65 -20.30 -7.98
C ARG A 6 -59.85 -19.77 -6.79
N THR A 7 -60.35 -20.05 -5.59
CA THR A 7 -59.60 -19.93 -4.34
C THR A 7 -58.46 -20.96 -4.31
N VAL A 8 -57.22 -20.49 -4.48
CA VAL A 8 -56.03 -21.32 -4.24
C VAL A 8 -55.75 -21.32 -2.74
N SER A 9 -55.86 -22.49 -2.11
CA SER A 9 -55.61 -22.74 -0.70
C SER A 9 -54.22 -22.24 -0.27
N ALA A 10 -54.19 -21.48 0.83
CA ALA A 10 -52.99 -20.96 1.50
C ALA A 10 -51.99 -22.06 1.89
N ASP A 11 -52.46 -23.31 2.02
CA ASP A 11 -51.66 -24.45 2.45
C ASP A 11 -50.66 -24.92 1.37
N ALA A 12 -50.94 -24.64 0.09
CA ALA A 12 -50.02 -24.93 -1.02
C ALA A 12 -48.85 -23.93 -1.11
N ARG A 13 -49.01 -22.70 -0.59
CA ARG A 13 -47.93 -21.70 -0.50
C ARG A 13 -46.97 -22.04 0.64
N GLN A 14 -47.47 -22.54 1.76
CA GLN A 14 -46.65 -22.87 2.93
C GLN A 14 -45.75 -24.09 2.68
N ARG A 15 -46.22 -25.08 1.90
CA ARG A 15 -45.40 -26.25 1.51
C ARG A 15 -44.33 -25.96 0.45
N ARG A 16 -44.53 -24.95 -0.41
CA ARG A 16 -43.49 -24.51 -1.38
C ARG A 16 -42.38 -23.69 -0.72
N VAL A 17 -42.70 -22.91 0.32
CA VAL A 17 -41.70 -22.13 1.06
C VAL A 17 -40.84 -23.02 1.96
N SER A 18 -41.41 -24.06 2.57
CA SER A 18 -40.64 -25.03 3.37
C SER A 18 -39.72 -25.91 2.51
N ALA A 19 -40.17 -26.35 1.33
CA ALA A 19 -39.36 -27.13 0.39
C ALA A 19 -38.20 -26.33 -0.24
N TRP A 20 -38.36 -25.02 -0.42
CA TRP A 20 -37.28 -24.15 -0.91
C TRP A 20 -36.23 -23.89 0.18
N SER A 21 -36.64 -23.70 1.44
CA SER A 21 -35.70 -23.52 2.57
C SER A 21 -34.83 -24.75 2.85
N ALA A 22 -35.33 -25.96 2.60
CA ALA A 22 -34.58 -27.20 2.82
C ALA A 22 -33.50 -27.45 1.74
N ASN A 23 -33.73 -27.00 0.50
CA ASN A 23 -32.78 -27.21 -0.61
C ASN A 23 -31.65 -26.16 -0.67
N THR A 24 -31.89 -24.94 -0.20
CA THR A 24 -30.85 -23.88 -0.18
C THR A 24 -29.83 -24.08 0.95
N ILE A 25 -30.20 -24.76 2.05
CA ILE A 25 -29.28 -25.10 3.15
C ILE A 25 -28.41 -26.32 2.82
N SER A 26 -28.83 -27.17 1.89
CA SER A 26 -28.07 -28.37 1.49
C SER A 26 -26.90 -28.06 0.55
N SER A 27 -27.00 -27.04 -0.32
CA SER A 27 -25.94 -26.77 -1.32
C SER A 27 -24.76 -25.96 -0.79
N SER A 28 -24.83 -25.38 0.42
CA SER A 28 -23.70 -24.71 1.07
C SER A 28 -22.93 -25.61 2.05
N ALA A 29 -23.30 -26.88 2.19
CA ALA A 29 -22.72 -27.82 3.16
C ALA A 29 -21.50 -28.61 2.65
N ASN A 30 -21.05 -28.39 1.41
CA ASN A 30 -19.97 -29.19 0.81
C ASN A 30 -18.54 -28.65 0.99
N HIS A 31 -18.34 -27.54 1.73
CA HIS A 31 -17.04 -27.20 2.30
C HIS A 31 -17.05 -27.43 3.80
N ARG A 32 -17.13 -28.70 4.19
CA ARG A 32 -16.83 -29.13 5.55
C ARG A 32 -15.30 -29.12 5.70
N VAL A 33 -14.73 -28.04 6.23
CA VAL A 33 -13.40 -28.10 6.83
C VAL A 33 -13.55 -28.99 8.05
N SER A 34 -13.23 -30.26 7.91
CA SER A 34 -13.08 -31.19 9.02
C SER A 34 -11.88 -30.75 9.85
N PHE A 35 -12.13 -29.99 10.92
CA PHE A 35 -11.20 -29.94 12.03
C PHE A 35 -11.26 -31.29 12.74
N GLU A 36 -10.14 -32.01 12.75
CA GLU A 36 -10.00 -33.19 13.61
C GLU A 36 -10.19 -32.76 15.07
N PRO A 37 -11.05 -33.44 15.86
CA PRO A 37 -11.27 -33.13 17.28
C PRO A 37 -9.98 -33.20 18.12
N SER A 38 -8.99 -33.97 17.66
CA SER A 38 -7.75 -34.25 18.39
C SER A 38 -6.86 -33.03 18.66
N ALA A 39 -6.88 -32.03 17.78
CA ALA A 39 -6.06 -30.82 17.94
C ALA A 39 -6.66 -29.84 18.95
N LEU A 40 -8.00 -29.73 18.99
CA LEU A 40 -8.71 -28.85 19.92
C LEU A 40 -8.65 -29.41 21.34
N ASP A 41 -8.77 -30.73 21.50
CA ASP A 41 -8.64 -31.41 22.80
C ASP A 41 -7.20 -31.31 23.34
N ALA A 42 -6.19 -31.33 22.47
CA ALA A 42 -4.78 -31.17 22.85
C ALA A 42 -4.45 -29.73 23.28
N GLU A 43 -4.96 -28.71 22.58
CA GLU A 43 -4.81 -27.29 22.97
C GLU A 43 -5.61 -26.93 24.22
N MET A 44 -6.80 -27.51 24.40
CA MET A 44 -7.63 -27.30 25.60
C MET A 44 -6.99 -27.94 26.84
N ALA A 45 -6.36 -29.12 26.69
CA ALA A 45 -5.56 -29.74 27.74
C ALA A 45 -4.29 -28.94 28.09
N THR A 46 -3.67 -28.26 27.11
CA THR A 46 -2.52 -27.35 27.39
C THR A 46 -2.97 -26.07 28.09
N TYR A 47 -4.18 -25.59 27.81
CA TYR A 47 -4.78 -24.44 28.51
C TYR A 47 -5.18 -24.77 29.95
N GLU A 48 -5.74 -25.95 30.22
CA GLU A 48 -6.01 -26.44 31.59
C GLU A 48 -4.71 -26.64 32.39
N ALA A 49 -3.64 -27.13 31.75
CA ALA A 49 -2.32 -27.26 32.37
C ALA A 49 -1.65 -25.90 32.66
N ALA A 50 -1.83 -24.90 31.78
CA ALA A 50 -1.24 -23.56 31.94
C ALA A 50 -1.98 -22.66 32.95
N THR A 51 -3.26 -22.94 33.22
CA THR A 51 -4.08 -22.15 34.16
C THR A 51 -4.05 -22.67 35.60
N GLY A 52 -3.39 -23.80 35.86
CA GLY A 52 -3.19 -24.32 37.22
C GLY A 52 -4.49 -24.72 37.93
N ILE A 53 -5.57 -25.02 37.18
CA ILE A 53 -6.82 -25.52 37.75
C ILE A 53 -6.73 -27.05 37.82
N ALA A 54 -5.92 -27.55 38.76
CA ALA A 54 -5.97 -28.94 39.18
C ALA A 54 -6.77 -29.02 40.49
N ALA A 55 -7.88 -29.75 40.46
CA ALA A 55 -8.76 -29.98 41.59
C ALA A 55 -8.02 -30.65 42.76
N ALA A 56 -7.85 -29.92 43.86
CA ALA A 56 -7.63 -30.54 45.16
C ALA A 56 -8.99 -31.01 45.70
N HIS A 57 -9.29 -32.29 45.56
CA HIS A 57 -10.32 -32.95 46.37
C HIS A 57 -9.78 -33.05 47.81
N GLY A 58 -10.20 -32.10 48.65
CA GLY A 58 -10.05 -32.13 50.10
C GLY A 58 -11.43 -32.27 50.75
N ASP A 59 -11.51 -33.26 51.64
CA ASP A 59 -12.63 -33.69 52.48
C ASP A 59 -13.33 -32.50 53.20
N PRO A 60 -14.68 -32.42 53.26
CA PRO A 60 -15.38 -31.32 53.91
C PRO A 60 -15.74 -31.69 55.35
N ASP A 61 -14.74 -31.92 56.20
CA ASP A 61 -14.95 -32.08 57.66
C ASP A 61 -13.71 -31.60 58.42
N ASP A 62 -13.46 -30.29 58.43
CA ASP A 62 -12.78 -29.67 59.58
C ASP A 62 -13.03 -28.16 59.63
N ALA A 63 -14.09 -27.79 60.34
CA ALA A 63 -14.38 -26.43 60.75
C ALA A 63 -13.77 -26.21 62.14
N THR A 64 -12.68 -25.45 62.25
CA THR A 64 -12.36 -24.54 63.38
C THR A 64 -10.98 -23.88 63.23
N ALA A 65 -10.92 -22.69 62.61
CA ALA A 65 -9.83 -21.73 62.88
C ALA A 65 -10.23 -20.29 62.49
N SER A 66 -9.95 -19.35 63.39
CA SER A 66 -10.39 -17.94 63.34
C SER A 66 -9.56 -17.04 62.42
N PRO A 67 -10.06 -15.87 61.97
CA PRO A 67 -9.41 -15.05 60.97
C PRO A 67 -8.53 -13.95 61.58
N ARG A 68 -7.22 -14.20 61.69
CA ARG A 68 -6.18 -13.17 61.79
C ARG A 68 -4.84 -13.82 61.48
N GLU A 69 -4.07 -13.22 60.56
CA GLU A 69 -2.72 -13.63 60.07
C GLU A 69 -2.67 -14.36 58.72
N ALA A 70 -3.12 -13.69 57.65
CA ALA A 70 -2.68 -13.97 56.28
C ALA A 70 -2.50 -12.67 55.48
N ARG A 71 -1.52 -11.85 55.91
CA ARG A 71 -0.96 -10.74 55.13
C ARG A 71 0.53 -10.65 55.45
N MET A 72 1.34 -11.42 54.71
CA MET A 72 2.78 -11.26 54.45
C MET A 72 3.39 -12.64 54.19
N ALA A 73 3.33 -13.11 52.94
CA ALA A 73 4.29 -14.04 52.35
C ALA A 73 3.84 -14.37 50.93
N LEU A 74 4.45 -13.74 49.93
CA LEU A 74 4.71 -14.30 48.59
C LEU A 74 5.61 -13.30 47.85
N SER A 75 6.84 -13.25 48.33
CA SER A 75 8.01 -12.77 47.59
C SER A 75 8.77 -14.01 47.14
N ALA A 76 9.26 -13.96 45.89
CA ALA A 76 10.19 -14.89 45.26
C ALA A 76 9.62 -16.29 44.92
N ASN A 77 9.22 -16.47 43.67
CA ASN A 77 9.65 -17.67 42.98
C ASN A 77 10.03 -17.37 41.53
N SER A 78 11.32 -17.58 41.24
CA SER A 78 11.95 -17.37 39.94
C SER A 78 11.66 -18.60 39.08
N THR A 79 10.91 -18.43 38.00
CA THR A 79 10.77 -19.45 36.96
C THR A 79 11.79 -19.22 35.86
N LYS A 80 12.70 -20.19 35.74
CA LYS A 80 13.68 -20.35 34.67
C LYS A 80 12.98 -20.42 33.32
N THR A 81 13.33 -19.51 32.42
CA THR A 81 12.96 -19.54 31.01
C THR A 81 13.84 -20.53 30.27
N CYS A 82 13.26 -21.62 29.77
CA CYS A 82 13.87 -22.43 28.71
C CYS A 82 13.73 -21.67 27.39
N ALA A 83 14.81 -21.04 26.94
CA ALA A 83 14.89 -20.46 25.60
C ALA A 83 15.20 -21.56 24.58
N VAL A 84 14.22 -21.89 23.74
CA VAL A 84 14.46 -22.62 22.48
C VAL A 84 15.08 -21.63 21.50
N ARG A 85 16.38 -21.78 21.27
CA ARG A 85 17.17 -20.99 20.32
C ARG A 85 16.97 -21.59 18.93
N ILE A 86 16.17 -20.93 18.09
CA ILE A 86 16.18 -21.16 16.64
C ILE A 86 17.35 -20.35 16.09
N VAL A 87 18.39 -21.05 15.62
CA VAL A 87 19.53 -20.47 14.92
C VAL A 87 19.11 -20.28 13.46
N ASN A 88 19.02 -19.04 13.01
CA ASN A 88 19.05 -18.72 11.59
C ASN A 88 20.44 -18.13 11.28
N ASP A 89 21.22 -18.90 10.53
CA ASP A 89 22.46 -18.45 9.91
C ASP A 89 22.13 -17.47 8.77
N THR A 90 22.42 -16.19 8.96
CA THR A 90 22.96 -15.27 7.93
C THR A 90 23.43 -14.00 8.64
N ASP A 91 24.67 -13.99 9.11
CA ASP A 91 25.39 -12.78 9.49
C ASP A 91 26.12 -12.23 8.25
N GLU A 92 25.67 -11.08 7.74
CA GLU A 92 26.52 -10.17 6.97
C GLU A 92 26.64 -8.85 7.75
N LEU A 93 27.89 -8.53 8.08
CA LEU A 93 28.36 -7.42 8.91
C LEU A 93 28.12 -6.06 8.24
N LEU A 94 27.46 -5.13 8.95
CA LEU A 94 27.67 -3.69 8.79
C LEU A 94 27.71 -2.98 10.17
N PRO A 95 28.54 -1.94 10.34
CA PRO A 95 28.95 -1.46 11.66
C PRO A 95 27.95 -0.50 12.30
N ALA A 96 27.87 -0.60 13.63
CA ALA A 96 27.11 0.25 14.51
C ALA A 96 27.58 1.72 14.46
N ILE A 97 26.62 2.62 14.25
CA ILE A 97 26.75 4.05 14.60
C ILE A 97 26.03 4.23 15.93
N ALA A 98 26.80 4.55 16.96
CA ALA A 98 26.28 4.97 18.25
C ALA A 98 25.63 6.36 18.12
N VAL A 99 24.42 6.52 18.62
CA VAL A 99 23.79 7.82 18.85
C VAL A 99 23.57 7.93 20.34
N ASP A 100 24.28 8.89 20.94
CA ASP A 100 24.12 9.30 22.33
C ASP A 100 22.74 9.93 22.54
N ASP A 101 22.19 9.59 23.69
CA ASP A 101 20.93 10.03 24.27
C ASP A 101 21.25 11.18 25.21
N ASP A 102 20.90 12.42 24.84
CA ASP A 102 20.78 13.52 25.81
C ASP A 102 19.94 14.68 25.25
N GLY A 103 18.78 14.87 25.89
CA GLY A 103 18.51 16.13 26.57
C GLY A 103 17.98 17.33 25.79
N GLN A 104 16.67 17.56 25.97
CA GLN A 104 16.05 18.87 26.28
C GLN A 104 16.00 19.98 25.20
N GLY A 105 14.75 20.29 24.83
CA GLY A 105 14.14 21.63 24.93
C GLY A 105 14.70 22.79 24.12
N LEU A 106 13.90 23.37 23.23
CA LEU A 106 13.41 24.75 23.39
C LEU A 106 12.45 25.15 22.26
N ALA A 107 11.45 25.94 22.66
CA ALA A 107 10.45 26.60 21.85
C ALA A 107 10.96 27.92 21.22
N ARG A 108 10.14 28.46 20.30
CA ARG A 108 10.19 29.77 19.60
C ARG A 108 11.18 29.85 18.43
N ALA A 109 10.97 30.65 17.38
CA ALA A 109 9.84 31.36 16.76
C ALA A 109 10.43 32.13 15.55
N GLN A 110 9.56 32.55 14.62
CA GLN A 110 9.74 33.62 13.61
C GLN A 110 10.67 33.28 12.43
N SER A 111 10.28 33.33 11.14
CA SER A 111 9.45 34.25 10.35
C SER A 111 10.06 35.64 10.10
N TYR A 112 9.94 36.09 8.82
CA TYR A 112 10.32 37.38 8.23
C TYR A 112 11.82 37.61 7.92
N VAL A 113 12.27 38.29 6.85
CA VAL A 113 11.71 38.76 5.57
C VAL A 113 12.88 39.26 4.71
N SER A 114 12.64 39.33 3.41
CA SER A 114 13.31 40.04 2.30
C SER A 114 14.11 41.32 2.58
N ASN A 115 15.18 41.53 1.79
CA ASN A 115 15.55 42.75 1.02
C ASN A 115 16.92 42.46 0.37
N GLU A 116 17.13 42.46 -0.95
CA GLU A 116 16.98 43.51 -1.98
C GLU A 116 18.05 44.62 -1.94
N SER A 117 18.74 44.77 -3.08
CA SER A 117 19.63 45.88 -3.52
C SER A 117 20.98 46.02 -2.79
N GLN A 118 22.09 46.51 -3.37
CA GLN A 118 22.36 47.20 -4.62
C GLN A 118 23.89 47.25 -4.89
N ASP A 119 24.20 47.51 -6.14
CA ASP A 119 25.45 47.82 -6.84
C ASP A 119 26.65 48.49 -6.14
N SER A 120 27.79 48.29 -6.85
CA SER A 120 28.94 49.21 -7.08
C SER A 120 30.07 49.28 -6.06
N HIS A 121 31.28 48.84 -6.44
CA HIS A 121 32.33 49.74 -6.96
C HIS A 121 33.65 48.99 -7.23
N ASP A 122 34.31 49.41 -8.32
CA ASP A 122 35.70 49.13 -8.67
C ASP A 122 36.69 49.53 -7.57
N SER A 123 37.78 48.75 -7.41
CA SER A 123 39.14 49.27 -7.65
C SER A 123 40.24 48.24 -7.37
N ALA A 124 41.22 48.28 -8.27
CA ALA A 124 42.44 47.51 -8.34
C ALA A 124 43.38 47.66 -7.14
N ALA A 125 44.15 46.60 -6.85
CA ALA A 125 45.56 46.68 -6.47
C ALA A 125 46.25 45.30 -6.56
N THR A 126 47.17 45.19 -7.53
CA THR A 126 48.53 44.61 -7.44
C THR A 126 48.82 43.45 -6.48
N GLY A 127 49.25 42.33 -7.07
CA GLY A 127 49.97 41.26 -6.38
C GLY A 127 50.72 40.35 -7.35
N THR A 128 51.95 40.71 -7.67
CA THR A 128 52.95 39.95 -8.43
C THR A 128 53.32 38.63 -7.74
N ALA A 129 53.28 37.51 -8.46
CA ALA A 129 54.13 36.36 -8.18
C ALA A 129 54.46 35.61 -9.47
N THR A 130 55.73 35.71 -9.83
CA THR A 130 56.40 35.02 -10.94
C THR A 130 56.79 33.61 -10.47
N VAL A 131 56.34 32.56 -11.15
CA VAL A 131 57.02 31.25 -11.16
C VAL A 131 57.06 30.73 -12.59
N THR A 132 58.30 30.50 -13.03
CA THR A 132 58.71 30.05 -14.36
C THR A 132 58.64 28.53 -14.52
N SER A 133 58.29 28.11 -15.75
CA SER A 133 58.82 26.96 -16.52
C SER A 133 58.46 25.53 -16.03
N ALA A 134 58.21 24.51 -16.86
CA ALA A 134 58.18 24.29 -18.30
C ALA A 134 57.43 22.96 -18.61
N THR A 135 56.91 22.84 -19.84
CA THR A 135 56.82 21.65 -20.74
C THR A 135 56.59 20.24 -20.13
N SER A 136 55.66 19.41 -20.60
CA SER A 136 55.48 18.97 -21.99
C SER A 136 54.13 18.27 -22.21
N SER A 137 53.44 18.65 -23.28
CA SER A 137 52.26 17.94 -23.81
C SER A 137 52.68 16.75 -24.68
N ALA A 138 52.17 15.56 -24.39
CA ALA A 138 52.10 14.44 -25.34
C ALA A 138 50.72 13.79 -25.25
N ALA A 139 49.69 14.50 -25.72
CA ALA A 139 48.37 13.93 -25.95
C ALA A 139 48.34 13.30 -27.36
N ALA A 140 48.67 12.01 -27.43
CA ALA A 140 48.54 11.22 -28.64
C ALA A 140 47.05 11.10 -29.01
N LYS A 141 46.66 11.79 -30.09
CA LYS A 141 45.30 11.75 -30.66
C LYS A 141 45.14 10.46 -31.46
N ALA A 142 44.84 9.35 -30.78
CA ALA A 142 44.49 8.08 -31.42
C ALA A 142 43.03 8.12 -31.89
N THR A 143 42.78 8.66 -33.08
CA THR A 143 41.51 8.46 -33.81
C THR A 143 41.47 7.04 -34.36
N GLY A 144 41.17 6.07 -33.49
CA GLY A 144 40.94 4.68 -33.87
C GLY A 144 39.58 4.53 -34.55
N THR A 145 39.56 4.47 -35.89
CA THR A 145 38.40 4.02 -36.65
C THR A 145 38.34 2.50 -36.64
N SER A 146 37.44 1.93 -35.84
CA SER A 146 37.11 0.50 -35.88
C SER A 146 36.26 0.19 -37.13
N THR A 147 36.83 -0.54 -38.08
CA THR A 147 36.12 -1.03 -39.27
C THR A 147 35.62 -2.45 -39.05
N LEU A 148 34.30 -2.61 -38.90
CA LEU A 148 33.62 -3.91 -39.01
C LEU A 148 33.36 -4.22 -40.49
N ARG A 149 33.83 -5.39 -40.96
CA ARG A 149 33.64 -5.89 -42.33
C ARG A 149 32.40 -6.80 -42.36
N CYS A 150 31.30 -6.32 -42.93
CA CYS A 150 30.16 -7.15 -43.36
C CYS A 150 29.83 -6.80 -44.81
N GLY A 151 30.17 -7.69 -45.76
CA GLY A 151 29.89 -7.50 -47.19
C GLY A 151 30.68 -6.36 -47.86
N ASN A 152 30.73 -6.34 -49.20
CA ASN A 152 31.59 -5.45 -50.00
C ASN A 152 31.30 -3.93 -49.89
N ALA A 153 30.40 -3.50 -49.00
CA ALA A 153 30.12 -2.09 -48.73
C ALA A 153 30.87 -1.62 -47.47
N LYS A 154 31.89 -0.77 -47.64
CA LYS A 154 32.59 -0.10 -46.52
C LYS A 154 31.73 1.04 -45.97
N LEU A 155 30.82 0.75 -45.04
CA LEU A 155 30.10 1.77 -44.30
C LEU A 155 30.98 2.31 -43.16
N ARG A 156 31.57 3.50 -43.33
CA ARG A 156 32.29 4.20 -42.25
C ARG A 156 31.30 4.92 -41.36
N VAL A 157 30.88 4.28 -40.28
CA VAL A 157 30.06 4.94 -39.25
C VAL A 157 31.03 5.61 -38.25
N PRO A 158 30.93 6.93 -38.02
CA PRO A 158 31.80 7.61 -37.06
C PRO A 158 31.53 7.10 -35.63
N PHE A 159 32.60 6.93 -34.84
CA PHE A 159 32.57 6.41 -33.45
C PHE A 159 31.58 7.15 -32.53
N THR A 160 31.29 8.42 -32.84
CA THR A 160 30.29 9.26 -32.15
C THR A 160 28.86 8.75 -32.29
N VAL A 161 28.49 8.14 -33.43
CA VAL A 161 27.16 7.57 -33.64
C VAL A 161 26.98 6.29 -32.82
N TRP A 162 28.03 5.47 -32.72
CA TRP A 162 28.02 4.25 -31.93
C TRP A 162 27.91 4.53 -30.42
N THR A 163 28.63 5.54 -29.93
CA THR A 163 28.55 5.97 -28.52
C THR A 163 27.20 6.59 -28.17
N CYS A 164 26.59 7.38 -29.07
CA CYS A 164 25.23 7.88 -28.86
C CYS A 164 24.18 6.75 -28.86
N ALA A 165 24.28 5.79 -29.79
CA ALA A 165 23.37 4.65 -29.84
C ALA A 165 23.52 3.74 -28.61
N ALA A 166 24.75 3.52 -28.14
CA ALA A 166 25.05 2.73 -26.95
C ALA A 166 24.52 3.37 -25.65
N MET A 167 24.40 4.70 -25.59
CA MET A 167 23.81 5.41 -24.44
C MET A 167 22.28 5.54 -24.54
N ALA A 168 21.72 5.61 -25.76
CA ALA A 168 20.28 5.74 -25.96
C ALA A 168 19.51 4.49 -25.48
N VAL A 169 20.05 3.29 -25.69
CA VAL A 169 19.41 2.03 -25.28
C VAL A 169 19.25 1.92 -23.75
N PRO A 170 20.29 2.09 -22.91
CA PRO A 170 20.15 2.00 -21.45
C PRO A 170 19.28 3.11 -20.88
N VAL A 171 19.31 4.32 -21.46
CA VAL A 171 18.42 5.41 -21.03
C VAL A 171 16.96 5.12 -21.38
N ALA A 172 16.69 4.63 -22.60
CA ALA A 172 15.34 4.21 -22.98
C ALA A 172 14.84 3.04 -22.12
N LEU A 173 15.71 2.09 -21.80
CA LEU A 173 15.40 0.97 -20.91
C LEU A 173 15.10 1.48 -19.48
N LEU A 174 15.91 2.39 -18.94
CA LEU A 174 15.69 2.98 -17.62
C LEU A 174 14.33 3.72 -17.57
N VAL A 175 14.04 4.53 -18.59
CA VAL A 175 12.76 5.25 -18.69
C VAL A 175 11.60 4.26 -18.81
N ALA A 176 11.73 3.19 -19.59
CA ALA A 176 10.70 2.17 -19.72
C ALA A 176 10.45 1.42 -18.40
N VAL A 177 11.52 1.02 -17.70
CA VAL A 177 11.42 0.34 -16.39
C VAL A 177 10.78 1.27 -15.36
N LEU A 178 11.23 2.53 -15.25
CA LEU A 178 10.64 3.51 -14.34
C LEU A 178 9.16 3.76 -14.68
N SER A 179 8.82 3.87 -15.96
CA SER A 179 7.43 4.10 -16.40
C SER A 179 6.53 2.91 -16.07
N LEU A 180 7.00 1.66 -16.27
CA LEU A 180 6.25 0.46 -15.89
C LEU A 180 6.08 0.37 -14.37
N SER A 181 7.13 0.60 -13.59
CA SER A 181 7.06 0.57 -12.12
C SER A 181 6.10 1.62 -11.58
N VAL A 182 6.10 2.83 -12.15
CA VAL A 182 5.18 3.90 -11.75
C VAL A 182 3.74 3.59 -12.17
N ALA A 183 3.53 3.03 -13.37
CA ALA A 183 2.20 2.63 -13.80
C ALA A 183 1.62 1.51 -12.92
N ALA A 184 2.40 0.48 -12.60
CA ALA A 184 2.00 -0.63 -11.74
C ALA A 184 1.68 -0.16 -10.31
N THR A 185 2.55 0.67 -9.72
CA THR A 185 2.31 1.24 -8.37
C THR A 185 1.11 2.20 -8.38
N ALA A 186 0.88 2.96 -9.45
CA ALA A 186 -0.29 3.82 -9.57
C ALA A 186 -1.60 3.02 -9.63
N THR A 187 -1.62 1.87 -10.31
CA THR A 187 -2.78 0.98 -10.33
C THR A 187 -3.02 0.35 -8.95
N GLU A 188 -1.94 -0.10 -8.28
CA GLU A 188 -2.02 -0.71 -6.95
C GLU A 188 -2.53 0.29 -5.89
N LEU A 189 -2.06 1.54 -5.92
CA LEU A 189 -2.52 2.58 -5.00
C LEU A 189 -4.01 2.92 -5.18
N ARG A 190 -4.48 2.99 -6.43
CA ARG A 190 -5.92 3.20 -6.68
C ARG A 190 -6.76 2.04 -6.17
N THR A 191 -6.25 0.81 -6.26
CA THR A 191 -6.94 -0.34 -5.67
C THR A 191 -6.95 -0.24 -4.15
N VAL A 192 -5.83 0.10 -3.49
CA VAL A 192 -5.77 0.23 -2.01
C VAL A 192 -6.79 1.25 -1.49
N GLY A 193 -6.89 2.44 -2.10
CA GLY A 193 -7.84 3.47 -1.67
C GLY A 193 -9.31 3.05 -1.77
N ARG A 194 -9.68 2.32 -2.83
CA ARG A 194 -11.05 1.76 -2.95
C ARG A 194 -11.31 0.66 -1.93
N HIS A 195 -10.31 -0.17 -1.68
CA HIS A 195 -10.40 -1.27 -0.73
C HIS A 195 -10.46 -0.81 0.73
N SER A 196 -9.80 0.31 1.08
CA SER A 196 -9.89 0.88 2.43
C SER A 196 -11.28 1.48 2.71
N GLY A 197 -11.91 2.11 1.71
CA GLY A 197 -13.31 2.57 1.77
C GLY A 197 -14.29 1.42 2.02
N LEU A 198 -14.20 0.34 1.23
CA LEU A 198 -14.97 -0.88 1.47
C LEU A 198 -14.71 -1.44 2.87
N ALA A 199 -13.46 -1.49 3.30
CA ALA A 199 -13.11 -2.07 4.59
C ALA A 199 -13.70 -1.29 5.78
N ALA A 200 -13.73 0.04 5.68
CA ALA A 200 -14.42 0.88 6.64
C ALA A 200 -15.93 0.60 6.65
N ALA A 201 -16.57 0.56 5.47
CA ALA A 201 -18.00 0.28 5.35
C ALA A 201 -18.39 -1.11 5.88
N VAL A 202 -17.55 -2.13 5.64
CA VAL A 202 -17.71 -3.49 6.18
C VAL A 202 -17.60 -3.49 7.71
N GLY A 203 -16.58 -2.83 8.27
CA GLY A 203 -16.39 -2.72 9.72
C GLY A 203 -17.56 -2.02 10.42
N GLU A 204 -18.05 -0.92 9.84
CA GLU A 204 -19.22 -0.19 10.35
C GLU A 204 -20.50 -1.01 10.26
N CYS A 205 -20.80 -1.59 9.09
CA CYS A 205 -21.97 -2.45 8.91
C CYS A 205 -21.96 -3.64 9.88
N GLY A 206 -20.80 -4.32 10.01
CA GLY A 206 -20.63 -5.43 10.95
C GLY A 206 -20.88 -4.99 12.41
N SER A 207 -20.38 -3.82 12.80
CA SER A 207 -20.61 -3.23 14.13
C SER A 207 -22.09 -2.99 14.42
N TRP A 208 -22.83 -2.42 13.46
CA TRP A 208 -24.27 -2.18 13.59
C TRP A 208 -25.07 -3.48 13.62
N LEU A 209 -24.74 -4.47 12.79
CA LEU A 209 -25.36 -5.79 12.83
C LEU A 209 -25.12 -6.50 14.18
N MET A 210 -23.92 -6.37 14.75
CA MET A 210 -23.63 -6.89 16.10
C MET A 210 -24.49 -6.20 17.17
N ARG A 211 -24.69 -4.89 17.06
CA ARG A 211 -25.60 -4.13 17.95
C ARG A 211 -27.03 -4.61 17.79
N GLU A 212 -27.53 -4.79 16.56
CA GLU A 212 -28.91 -5.26 16.31
C GLU A 212 -29.13 -6.66 16.91
N ARG A 213 -28.18 -7.58 16.67
CA ARG A 213 -28.14 -8.92 17.30
C ARG A 213 -28.17 -8.86 18.82
N GLY A 214 -27.49 -7.87 19.40
CA GLY A 214 -27.45 -7.68 20.84
C GLY A 214 -28.77 -7.13 21.42
N THR A 215 -29.36 -6.13 20.77
CA THR A 215 -30.59 -5.45 21.23
C THR A 215 -31.85 -6.26 21.02
N MET A 216 -31.86 -7.21 20.07
CA MET A 216 -33.03 -8.06 19.85
C MET A 216 -33.30 -9.03 21.00
N GLY A 217 -32.26 -9.49 21.73
CA GLY A 217 -32.41 -10.48 22.81
C GLY A 217 -33.36 -10.01 23.92
N PRO A 218 -33.13 -8.83 24.52
CA PRO A 218 -33.99 -8.26 25.53
C PRO A 218 -35.41 -8.00 25.03
N TYR A 219 -35.55 -7.53 23.78
CA TYR A 219 -36.85 -7.33 23.16
C TYR A 219 -37.63 -8.65 23.00
N LEU A 220 -36.98 -9.72 22.54
CA LEU A 220 -37.60 -11.04 22.42
C LEU A 220 -37.94 -11.66 23.78
N ALA A 221 -37.11 -11.42 24.81
CA ALA A 221 -37.30 -11.99 26.13
C ALA A 221 -38.38 -11.27 26.96
N ARG A 222 -38.36 -9.93 26.98
CA ARG A 222 -39.26 -9.11 27.83
C ARG A 222 -40.38 -8.45 27.06
N GLY A 223 -40.09 -8.04 25.83
CA GLY A 223 -41.07 -7.36 25.02
C GLY A 223 -41.46 -5.95 25.46
N GLY A 224 -40.57 -5.25 26.17
CA GLY A 224 -40.82 -3.87 26.60
C GLY A 224 -40.83 -2.90 25.43
N ALA A 225 -41.64 -1.84 25.51
CA ALA A 225 -41.65 -0.75 24.53
C ALA A 225 -40.29 -0.02 24.44
N SER A 226 -39.58 0.09 25.57
CA SER A 226 -38.22 0.65 25.63
C SER A 226 -37.19 -0.22 24.89
N ASP A 227 -37.30 -1.54 25.00
CA ASP A 227 -36.43 -2.50 24.29
C ASP A 227 -36.68 -2.43 22.77
N PHE A 228 -37.94 -2.28 22.37
CA PHE A 228 -38.30 -2.07 20.96
C PHE A 228 -37.75 -0.75 20.40
N ALA A 229 -37.90 0.35 21.13
CA ALA A 229 -37.36 1.65 20.71
C ALA A 229 -35.81 1.65 20.63
N ALA A 230 -35.13 0.90 21.50
CA ALA A 230 -33.69 0.68 21.39
C ALA A 230 -33.33 -0.12 20.13
N LEU A 231 -34.08 -1.17 19.83
CA LEU A 231 -33.90 -1.99 18.63
C LEU A 231 -34.14 -1.17 17.34
N GLU A 232 -35.19 -0.35 17.28
CA GLU A 232 -35.47 0.51 16.11
C GLU A 232 -34.35 1.53 15.85
N ARG A 233 -33.83 2.18 16.90
CA ARG A 233 -32.68 3.08 16.75
C ARG A 233 -31.45 2.38 16.16
N VAL A 234 -31.20 1.15 16.59
CA VAL A 234 -30.09 0.35 16.06
C VAL A 234 -30.33 -0.08 14.61
N ARG A 235 -31.57 -0.42 14.25
CA ARG A 235 -31.94 -0.76 12.88
C ARG A 235 -31.76 0.38 11.90
N ALA A 236 -32.11 1.61 12.30
CA ALA A 236 -31.85 2.78 11.47
C ALA A 236 -30.35 2.93 11.15
N GLY A 237 -29.47 2.65 12.12
CA GLY A 237 -28.02 2.63 11.89
C GLY A 237 -27.57 1.48 10.97
N VAL A 238 -28.17 0.29 11.10
CA VAL A 238 -27.91 -0.82 10.16
C VAL A 238 -28.36 -0.46 8.75
N ASP A 239 -29.53 0.17 8.59
CA ASP A 239 -30.06 0.53 7.27
C ASP A 239 -29.19 1.60 6.60
N GLN A 240 -28.73 2.59 7.36
CA GLN A 240 -27.76 3.57 6.89
C GLN A 240 -26.44 2.92 6.48
N GLN A 241 -25.82 2.13 7.36
CA GLN A 241 -24.46 1.65 7.11
C GLN A 241 -24.39 0.42 6.19
N CYS A 242 -25.26 -0.57 6.38
CA CYS A 242 -25.28 -1.77 5.54
C CYS A 242 -26.08 -1.56 4.25
N GLY A 243 -27.16 -0.79 4.32
CA GLY A 243 -28.05 -0.55 3.18
C GLY A 243 -27.52 0.49 2.22
N GLU A 244 -27.05 1.64 2.72
CA GLU A 244 -26.57 2.75 1.89
C GLU A 244 -25.05 2.69 1.69
N ALA A 245 -24.26 2.82 2.77
CA ALA A 245 -22.80 2.97 2.67
C ALA A 245 -22.11 1.73 2.08
N LEU A 246 -22.32 0.54 2.65
CA LEU A 246 -21.70 -0.68 2.13
C LEU A 246 -22.16 -1.02 0.71
N THR A 247 -23.44 -0.79 0.38
CA THR A 247 -23.94 -1.01 -0.97
C THR A 247 -23.34 -0.03 -1.97
N HIS A 248 -23.09 1.22 -1.57
CA HIS A 248 -22.38 2.21 -2.38
C HIS A 248 -20.98 1.71 -2.75
N GLU A 249 -20.17 1.35 -1.75
CA GLU A 249 -18.79 0.89 -1.96
C GLU A 249 -18.73 -0.39 -2.82
N LEU A 250 -19.61 -1.35 -2.55
CA LEU A 250 -19.67 -2.58 -3.35
C LEU A 250 -20.04 -2.29 -4.81
N ARG A 251 -20.97 -1.35 -5.06
CA ARG A 251 -21.34 -0.95 -6.43
C ARG A 251 -20.18 -0.29 -7.14
N GLU A 252 -19.47 0.63 -6.49
CA GLU A 252 -18.28 1.25 -7.07
C GLU A 252 -17.22 0.20 -7.46
N LEU A 253 -16.92 -0.74 -6.56
CA LEU A 253 -15.97 -1.83 -6.85
C LEU A 253 -16.44 -2.73 -7.99
N SER A 254 -17.72 -3.08 -8.03
CA SER A 254 -18.26 -3.91 -9.12
C SER A 254 -18.27 -3.23 -10.47
N SER A 255 -18.37 -1.90 -10.51
CA SER A 255 -18.24 -1.16 -11.75
C SER A 255 -16.83 -1.26 -12.32
N ALA A 256 -15.82 -1.41 -11.45
CA ALA A 256 -14.43 -1.60 -11.84
C ALA A 256 -14.08 -3.06 -12.17
N SER A 257 -14.64 -4.02 -11.43
CA SER A 257 -14.40 -5.46 -11.64
C SER A 257 -15.67 -6.31 -11.39
N PRO A 258 -16.57 -6.42 -12.38
CA PRO A 258 -17.86 -7.09 -12.22
C PRO A 258 -17.73 -8.60 -11.96
N ALA A 259 -16.72 -9.25 -12.54
CA ALA A 259 -16.53 -10.70 -12.45
C ALA A 259 -16.14 -11.13 -11.03
N GLU A 260 -15.34 -10.31 -10.34
CA GLU A 260 -14.84 -10.60 -9.00
C GLU A 260 -15.89 -10.27 -7.94
N TRP A 261 -16.50 -9.09 -8.01
CA TRP A 261 -17.39 -8.58 -6.96
C TRP A 261 -18.87 -8.96 -7.14
N GLY A 262 -19.24 -9.50 -8.31
CA GLY A 262 -20.63 -9.84 -8.61
C GLY A 262 -21.22 -10.90 -7.66
N GLY A 263 -20.40 -11.84 -7.17
CA GLY A 263 -20.80 -12.84 -6.18
C GLY A 263 -21.15 -12.21 -4.83
N GLU A 264 -20.24 -11.37 -4.32
CA GLU A 264 -20.38 -10.70 -3.03
C GLU A 264 -21.56 -9.74 -3.00
N ILE A 265 -21.78 -8.96 -4.07
CA ILE A 265 -22.96 -8.09 -4.14
C ILE A 265 -24.25 -8.90 -4.08
N ARG A 266 -24.34 -10.00 -4.84
CA ARG A 266 -25.55 -10.83 -4.80
C ARG A 266 -25.77 -11.42 -3.41
N ARG A 267 -24.69 -11.83 -2.74
CA ARG A 267 -24.74 -12.32 -1.36
C ARG A 267 -25.23 -11.22 -0.41
N HIS A 268 -24.65 -10.03 -0.45
CA HIS A 268 -25.03 -8.89 0.40
C HIS A 268 -26.48 -8.44 0.16
N VAL A 269 -26.90 -8.34 -1.10
CA VAL A 269 -28.29 -8.01 -1.46
C VAL A 269 -29.26 -9.10 -0.96
N SER A 270 -28.87 -10.38 -1.00
CA SER A 270 -29.67 -11.46 -0.41
C SER A 270 -29.79 -11.30 1.10
N LEU A 271 -28.70 -11.00 1.80
CA LEU A 271 -28.69 -10.78 3.24
C LEU A 271 -29.60 -9.61 3.64
N LEU A 272 -29.53 -8.47 2.93
CA LEU A 272 -30.41 -7.32 3.19
C LEU A 272 -31.90 -7.65 2.99
N ARG A 273 -32.23 -8.50 2.00
CA ARG A 273 -33.60 -8.96 1.78
C ARG A 273 -34.07 -9.93 2.87
N GLU A 274 -33.20 -10.80 3.34
CA GLU A 274 -33.51 -11.72 4.44
C GLU A 274 -33.63 -10.96 5.78
N LEU A 275 -32.85 -9.88 5.95
CA LEU A 275 -32.88 -9.04 7.14
C LEU A 275 -34.28 -8.47 7.39
N SER A 276 -34.97 -7.96 6.37
CA SER A 276 -36.35 -7.45 6.53
C SER A 276 -37.31 -8.55 6.98
N THR A 277 -37.15 -9.77 6.47
CA THR A 277 -37.96 -10.94 6.86
C THR A 277 -37.71 -11.32 8.32
N TRP A 278 -36.44 -11.32 8.75
CA TRP A 278 -36.08 -11.58 10.14
C TRP A 278 -36.55 -10.48 11.08
N ARG A 279 -36.46 -9.22 10.68
CA ARG A 279 -36.96 -8.09 11.47
C ARG A 279 -38.46 -8.20 11.70
N GLU A 280 -39.23 -8.62 10.70
CA GLU A 280 -40.67 -8.85 10.85
C GLU A 280 -40.98 -9.98 11.85
N ARG A 281 -40.24 -11.09 11.77
CA ARG A 281 -40.36 -12.18 12.74
C ARG A 281 -39.99 -11.73 14.16
N VAL A 282 -38.97 -10.90 14.29
CA VAL A 282 -38.58 -10.31 15.58
C VAL A 282 -39.68 -9.39 16.09
N ASN A 283 -40.22 -8.49 15.26
CA ASN A 283 -41.29 -7.56 15.60
C ASN A 283 -42.53 -8.27 16.13
N THR A 284 -42.98 -9.30 15.40
CA THR A 284 -44.12 -10.16 15.75
C THR A 284 -43.80 -11.15 16.87
N ARG A 285 -42.55 -11.21 17.34
CA ARG A 285 -42.03 -12.18 18.33
C ARG A 285 -42.26 -13.64 17.95
N THR A 286 -42.38 -13.91 16.66
CA THR A 286 -42.44 -15.26 16.10
C THR A 286 -41.04 -15.82 15.82
N ALA A 287 -40.00 -14.98 15.89
CA ALA A 287 -38.61 -15.39 15.75
C ALA A 287 -38.16 -16.28 16.92
N ASN A 288 -37.63 -17.47 16.60
CA ASN A 288 -36.82 -18.22 17.55
C ASN A 288 -35.51 -17.45 17.79
N GLY A 289 -35.27 -17.04 19.04
CA GLY A 289 -34.09 -16.24 19.40
C GLY A 289 -32.75 -16.87 18.99
N ARG A 290 -32.64 -18.21 18.99
CA ARG A 290 -31.45 -18.93 18.50
C ARG A 290 -31.27 -18.75 17.00
N LEU A 291 -32.31 -19.01 16.20
CA LEU A 291 -32.23 -18.89 14.75
C LEU A 291 -32.01 -17.44 14.31
N ALA A 292 -32.57 -16.47 15.04
CA ALA A 292 -32.29 -15.06 14.78
C ALA A 292 -30.81 -14.74 15.05
N ARG A 293 -30.22 -15.21 16.16
CA ARG A 293 -28.79 -14.99 16.45
C ARG A 293 -27.89 -15.65 15.42
N GLU A 294 -28.23 -16.86 14.99
CA GLU A 294 -27.53 -17.60 13.94
C GLU A 294 -27.55 -16.81 12.63
N PHE A 295 -28.72 -16.33 12.20
CA PHE A 295 -28.84 -15.47 11.01
C PHE A 295 -27.94 -14.23 11.09
N PHE A 296 -27.99 -13.47 12.19
CA PHE A 296 -27.15 -12.28 12.33
C PHE A 296 -25.65 -12.64 12.37
N THR A 297 -25.28 -13.73 13.02
CA THR A 297 -23.88 -14.19 13.08
C THR A 297 -23.38 -14.56 11.70
N THR A 298 -24.16 -15.32 10.93
CA THR A 298 -23.86 -15.64 9.54
C THR A 298 -23.79 -14.39 8.66
N SER A 299 -24.67 -13.42 8.87
CA SER A 299 -24.66 -12.15 8.15
C SER A 299 -23.39 -11.36 8.42
N ILE A 300 -22.99 -11.22 9.70
CA ILE A 300 -21.76 -10.53 10.11
C ILE A 300 -20.52 -11.24 9.53
N THR A 301 -20.47 -12.57 9.61
CA THR A 301 -19.36 -13.34 9.05
C THR A 301 -19.29 -13.19 7.53
N ALA A 302 -20.42 -13.25 6.83
CA ALA A 302 -20.48 -13.03 5.39
C ALA A 302 -19.99 -11.63 4.99
N THR A 303 -20.38 -10.59 5.75
CA THR A 303 -19.89 -9.23 5.54
C THR A 303 -18.37 -9.11 5.79
N ALA A 304 -17.83 -9.81 6.79
CA ALA A 304 -16.40 -9.85 7.06
C ALA A 304 -15.60 -10.68 6.03
N GLU A 305 -16.19 -11.71 5.43
CA GLU A 305 -15.59 -12.51 4.37
C GLU A 305 -15.28 -11.68 3.12
N SER A 306 -16.03 -10.62 2.84
CA SER A 306 -15.73 -9.71 1.75
C SER A 306 -14.35 -9.04 1.91
N LEU A 307 -13.81 -8.92 3.14
CA LEU A 307 -12.43 -8.45 3.38
C LEU A 307 -11.36 -9.46 2.97
N VAL A 308 -11.71 -10.76 2.90
CA VAL A 308 -10.77 -11.78 2.42
C VAL A 308 -10.50 -11.58 0.94
N ILE A 309 -11.55 -11.29 0.17
CA ILE A 309 -11.41 -10.98 -1.26
C ILE A 309 -10.56 -9.73 -1.47
N VAL A 310 -10.76 -8.69 -0.64
CA VAL A 310 -9.89 -7.51 -0.61
C VAL A 310 -8.43 -7.90 -0.36
N ALA A 311 -8.18 -8.70 0.67
CA ALA A 311 -6.82 -9.09 1.06
C ALA A 311 -6.13 -9.94 -0.03
N ASP A 312 -6.86 -10.82 -0.71
CA ASP A 312 -6.33 -11.67 -1.79
C ASP A 312 -5.99 -10.87 -3.05
N GLN A 313 -6.71 -9.77 -3.33
CA GLN A 313 -6.44 -8.91 -4.49
C GLN A 313 -5.21 -8.01 -4.32
N LEU A 314 -4.86 -7.71 -3.07
CA LEU A 314 -3.65 -6.97 -2.76
C LEU A 314 -2.47 -7.95 -2.78
N THR A 315 -1.88 -8.12 -3.97
CA THR A 315 -0.71 -8.98 -4.22
C THR A 315 0.47 -8.70 -3.29
N SER A 316 0.60 -7.47 -2.80
CA SER A 316 1.31 -7.18 -1.57
C SER A 316 0.33 -7.36 -0.41
N SER A 317 0.44 -8.49 0.29
CA SER A 317 -0.34 -8.80 1.49
C SER A 317 -0.12 -7.71 2.55
N ASP A 318 -0.90 -6.63 2.49
CA ASP A 318 -0.81 -5.57 3.48
C ASP A 318 -1.33 -6.19 4.77
N ARG A 319 -0.39 -6.63 5.61
CA ARG A 319 -0.58 -7.26 6.91
C ARG A 319 -1.70 -6.57 7.70
N ALA A 320 -1.86 -5.28 7.51
CA ALA A 320 -2.91 -4.46 8.09
C ALA A 320 -4.35 -4.88 7.73
N PHE A 321 -4.65 -5.33 6.50
CA PHE A 321 -5.98 -5.87 6.15
C PHE A 321 -6.24 -7.22 6.81
N SER A 322 -5.20 -8.05 6.94
CA SER A 322 -5.29 -9.29 7.71
C SER A 322 -5.55 -9.02 9.19
N GLU A 323 -4.85 -8.05 9.78
CA GLU A 323 -5.06 -7.57 11.14
C GLU A 323 -6.48 -7.01 11.35
N LEU A 324 -6.99 -6.24 10.38
CA LEU A 324 -8.35 -5.74 10.41
C LEU A 324 -9.38 -6.87 10.38
N ARG A 325 -9.21 -7.86 9.50
CA ARG A 325 -10.06 -9.05 9.45
C ARG A 325 -10.10 -9.78 10.79
N LEU A 326 -8.93 -9.97 11.40
CA LEU A 326 -8.83 -10.62 12.72
C LEU A 326 -9.49 -9.79 13.82
N THR A 327 -9.38 -8.47 13.75
CA THR A 327 -10.03 -7.56 14.69
C THR A 327 -11.55 -7.67 14.61
N ILE A 328 -12.12 -7.65 13.39
CA ILE A 328 -13.56 -7.82 13.16
C ILE A 328 -14.02 -9.22 13.60
N GLY A 329 -13.22 -10.25 13.31
CA GLY A 329 -13.50 -11.62 13.73
C GLY A 329 -13.55 -11.78 15.26
N ALA A 330 -12.54 -11.27 15.98
CA ALA A 330 -12.52 -11.27 17.44
C ALA A 330 -13.72 -10.52 18.03
N ARG A 331 -14.06 -9.35 17.47
CA ARG A 331 -15.25 -8.57 17.87
C ARG A 331 -16.54 -9.34 17.61
N ASN A 332 -16.66 -10.06 16.49
CA ASN A 332 -17.85 -10.85 16.19
C ASN A 332 -18.09 -11.93 17.24
N PHE A 333 -17.06 -12.65 17.66
CA PHE A 333 -17.17 -13.67 18.71
C PHE A 333 -17.53 -13.08 20.07
N ILE A 334 -16.93 -11.95 20.46
CA ILE A 334 -17.32 -11.22 21.69
C ILE A 334 -18.79 -10.77 21.58
N GLY A 335 -19.20 -10.28 20.40
CA GLY A 335 -20.58 -9.89 20.14
C GLY A 335 -21.57 -11.06 20.17
N LEU A 336 -21.13 -12.28 19.81
CA LEU A 336 -21.92 -13.50 19.89
C LEU A 336 -22.11 -13.87 21.37
N ALA A 337 -21.01 -13.93 22.13
CA ALA A 337 -21.05 -14.16 23.58
C ALA A 337 -21.96 -13.13 24.28
N ARG A 338 -21.85 -11.84 23.91
CA ARG A 338 -22.77 -10.78 24.37
C ARG A 338 -24.23 -11.12 24.07
N GLY A 339 -24.55 -11.47 22.82
CA GLY A 339 -25.92 -11.74 22.38
C GLY A 339 -26.55 -12.94 23.09
N VAL A 340 -25.78 -14.03 23.26
CA VAL A 340 -26.24 -15.23 23.98
C VAL A 340 -26.36 -14.95 25.47
N GLY A 341 -25.35 -14.31 26.08
CA GLY A 341 -25.39 -13.97 27.49
C GLY A 341 -26.49 -12.96 27.83
N ASN A 342 -26.90 -12.10 26.88
CA ASN A 342 -28.04 -11.21 27.06
C ASN A 342 -29.36 -11.99 27.09
N ALA A 343 -29.48 -13.04 26.27
CA ALA A 343 -30.62 -13.95 26.32
C ALA A 343 -30.66 -14.74 27.64
N ILE A 344 -29.49 -15.17 28.16
CA ILE A 344 -29.37 -15.80 29.48
C ILE A 344 -29.76 -14.83 30.59
N ALA A 345 -29.19 -13.62 30.60
CA ALA A 345 -29.45 -12.59 31.60
C ALA A 345 -30.91 -12.13 31.64
N ALA A 346 -31.60 -12.12 30.49
CA ALA A 346 -33.01 -11.80 30.40
C ALA A 346 -33.94 -13.00 30.71
N SER A 347 -33.42 -14.22 30.76
CA SER A 347 -34.19 -15.42 31.10
C SER A 347 -34.40 -15.52 32.62
N PRO A 348 -35.54 -16.02 33.09
CA PRO A 348 -35.75 -16.33 34.50
C PRO A 348 -34.69 -17.34 35.02
N ALA A 349 -34.18 -17.11 36.23
CA ALA A 349 -33.09 -17.91 36.81
C ALA A 349 -33.44 -19.40 37.01
N ASN A 350 -34.73 -19.74 37.07
CA ASN A 350 -35.21 -21.11 37.16
C ASN A 350 -35.21 -21.86 35.82
N VAL A 351 -35.09 -21.17 34.68
CA VAL A 351 -35.13 -21.77 33.34
C VAL A 351 -33.72 -22.11 32.81
N THR A 352 -32.70 -21.43 33.32
CA THR A 352 -31.32 -21.49 32.79
C THR A 352 -30.45 -22.30 33.73
N THR A 353 -30.50 -23.62 33.54
CA THR A 353 -29.59 -24.55 34.21
C THR A 353 -28.27 -24.68 33.45
N ALA A 354 -27.26 -25.27 34.10
CA ALA A 354 -25.98 -25.61 33.49
C ALA A 354 -26.12 -26.42 32.18
N ALA A 355 -27.17 -27.24 32.07
CA ALA A 355 -27.48 -28.07 30.90
C ALA A 355 -28.28 -27.33 29.81
N SER A 356 -28.58 -26.04 30.00
CA SER A 356 -29.33 -25.28 29.01
C SER A 356 -28.52 -25.15 27.71
N PRO A 357 -29.12 -25.41 26.53
CA PRO A 357 -28.46 -25.21 25.25
C PRO A 357 -27.90 -23.79 25.08
N LEU A 358 -28.52 -22.78 25.70
CA LEU A 358 -28.03 -21.40 25.69
C LEU A 358 -26.69 -21.24 26.42
N VAL A 359 -26.49 -21.97 27.52
CA VAL A 359 -25.24 -21.92 28.31
C VAL A 359 -24.10 -22.58 27.52
N HIS A 360 -24.36 -23.70 26.84
CA HIS A 360 -23.38 -24.31 25.93
C HIS A 360 -23.05 -23.41 24.72
N GLU A 361 -24.06 -22.78 24.10
CA GLU A 361 -23.88 -21.78 23.04
C GLU A 361 -23.00 -20.61 23.53
N TYR A 362 -23.22 -20.18 24.78
CA TYR A 362 -22.44 -19.11 25.41
C TYR A 362 -20.98 -19.52 25.65
N ILE A 363 -20.73 -20.70 26.24
CA ILE A 363 -19.38 -21.20 26.51
C ILE A 363 -18.59 -21.30 25.20
N ALA A 364 -19.20 -21.85 24.15
CA ALA A 364 -18.56 -21.94 22.83
C ALA A 364 -18.22 -20.55 22.27
N GLY A 365 -19.17 -19.61 22.32
CA GLY A 365 -18.92 -18.23 21.88
C GLY A 365 -17.84 -17.51 22.70
N HIS A 366 -17.81 -17.72 24.02
CA HIS A 366 -16.79 -17.17 24.91
C HIS A 366 -15.40 -17.74 24.63
N ALA A 367 -15.28 -19.06 24.45
CA ALA A 367 -14.02 -19.72 24.09
C ALA A 367 -13.48 -19.19 22.75
N GLN A 368 -14.35 -19.06 21.74
CA GLN A 368 -13.97 -18.46 20.45
C GLN A 368 -13.55 -16.99 20.58
N ALA A 369 -14.22 -16.23 21.44
CA ALA A 369 -13.85 -14.84 21.72
C ALA A 369 -12.45 -14.73 22.35
N ARG A 370 -12.14 -15.61 23.31
CA ARG A 370 -10.81 -15.69 23.94
C ARG A 370 -9.73 -16.07 22.94
N LEU A 371 -9.94 -17.13 22.17
CA LEU A 371 -8.99 -17.58 21.15
C LEU A 371 -8.78 -16.52 20.08
N GLY A 372 -9.86 -15.90 19.58
CA GLY A 372 -9.78 -14.83 18.59
C GLY A 372 -8.99 -13.63 19.10
N HIS A 373 -9.17 -13.23 20.36
CA HIS A 373 -8.42 -12.14 20.98
C HIS A 373 -6.93 -12.47 21.16
N VAL A 374 -6.60 -13.68 21.64
CA VAL A 374 -5.21 -14.15 21.77
C VAL A 374 -4.52 -14.19 20.41
N PHE A 375 -5.19 -14.73 19.40
CA PHE A 375 -4.66 -14.80 18.04
C PHE A 375 -4.43 -13.40 17.44
N LEU A 376 -5.41 -12.49 17.59
CA LEU A 376 -5.28 -11.10 17.18
C LEU A 376 -4.05 -10.44 17.81
N ARG A 377 -3.85 -10.60 19.12
CA ARG A 377 -2.69 -10.03 19.83
C ARG A 377 -1.36 -10.59 19.32
N GLY A 378 -1.31 -11.88 19.01
CA GLY A 378 -0.11 -12.54 18.46
C GLY A 378 0.26 -12.04 17.07
N MET A 379 -0.76 -11.81 16.22
CA MET A 379 -0.56 -11.39 14.82
C MET A 379 -0.42 -9.87 14.64
N ALA A 380 -0.99 -9.08 15.55
CA ALA A 380 -1.00 -7.62 15.48
C ALA A 380 0.42 -7.04 15.37
N GLY A 381 0.61 -6.10 14.44
CA GLY A 381 1.81 -5.29 14.31
C GLY A 381 2.00 -4.36 15.52
N PRO A 382 3.16 -3.68 15.62
CA PRO A 382 3.51 -2.90 16.81
C PRO A 382 2.45 -1.85 17.21
N GLY A 383 1.91 -1.12 16.23
CA GLY A 383 0.88 -0.09 16.46
C GLY A 383 -0.42 -0.67 17.01
N LEU A 384 -1.01 -1.64 16.31
CA LEU A 384 -2.25 -2.29 16.76
C LEU A 384 -2.05 -3.03 18.09
N ARG A 385 -0.90 -3.69 18.29
CA ARG A 385 -0.57 -4.38 19.55
C ARG A 385 -0.51 -3.42 20.73
N ALA A 386 0.07 -2.24 20.56
CA ALA A 386 0.11 -1.22 21.60
C ALA A 386 -1.31 -0.73 21.97
N LYS A 387 -2.16 -0.49 20.96
CA LYS A 387 -3.58 -0.12 21.18
C LYS A 387 -4.36 -1.22 21.91
N LEU A 388 -4.18 -2.48 21.51
CA LEU A 388 -4.80 -3.62 22.17
C LEU A 388 -4.34 -3.76 23.63
N ALA A 389 -3.04 -3.62 23.90
CA ALA A 389 -2.52 -3.64 25.27
C ALA A 389 -3.07 -2.51 26.14
N ALA A 390 -3.19 -1.30 25.58
CA ALA A 390 -3.81 -0.16 26.27
C ALA A 390 -5.30 -0.43 26.57
N TRP A 391 -6.02 -1.02 25.63
CA TRP A 391 -7.41 -1.44 25.84
C TRP A 391 -7.54 -2.52 26.91
N GLU A 392 -6.73 -3.58 26.87
CA GLU A 392 -6.72 -4.63 27.90
C GLU A 392 -6.48 -4.08 29.32
N ALA A 393 -5.67 -3.03 29.44
CA ALA A 393 -5.41 -2.35 30.71
C ALA A 393 -6.57 -1.45 31.19
N SER A 394 -7.51 -1.10 30.30
CA SER A 394 -8.66 -0.24 30.62
C SER A 394 -9.67 -0.95 31.53
N SER A 395 -10.43 -0.18 32.31
CA SER A 395 -11.55 -0.74 33.09
C SER A 395 -12.60 -1.41 32.21
N ALA A 396 -12.94 -0.82 31.06
CA ALA A 396 -13.94 -1.37 30.14
C ALA A 396 -13.60 -2.80 29.68
N ALA A 397 -12.33 -3.08 29.35
CA ALA A 397 -11.91 -4.42 28.96
C ALA A 397 -11.93 -5.38 30.14
N ARG A 398 -11.40 -4.96 31.31
CA ARG A 398 -11.38 -5.80 32.52
C ARG A 398 -12.79 -6.17 32.98
N ASP A 399 -13.69 -5.20 33.03
CA ASP A 399 -15.08 -5.40 33.46
C ASP A 399 -15.83 -6.31 32.47
N MET A 400 -15.60 -6.11 31.16
CA MET A 400 -16.16 -6.98 30.13
C MET A 400 -15.66 -8.42 30.28
N TRP A 401 -14.34 -8.64 30.33
CA TRP A 401 -13.78 -9.98 30.44
C TRP A 401 -14.17 -10.65 31.75
N TRP A 402 -14.15 -9.93 32.88
CA TRP A 402 -14.61 -10.45 34.16
C TRP A 402 -16.06 -10.92 34.10
N LEU A 403 -16.93 -10.14 33.46
CA LEU A 403 -18.34 -10.50 33.36
C LEU A 403 -18.55 -11.68 32.40
N LEU A 404 -17.79 -11.73 31.31
CA LEU A 404 -17.80 -12.86 30.37
C LEU A 404 -17.34 -14.16 31.04
N ASP A 405 -16.23 -14.11 31.78
CA ASP A 405 -15.68 -15.24 32.55
C ASP A 405 -16.67 -15.67 33.64
N THR A 406 -17.28 -14.70 34.34
CA THR A 406 -18.27 -14.99 35.38
C THR A 406 -19.46 -15.75 34.83
N MET A 407 -19.95 -15.42 33.63
CA MET A 407 -21.04 -16.17 32.99
C MET A 407 -20.58 -17.57 32.54
N ALA A 408 -19.31 -17.73 32.16
CA ALA A 408 -18.75 -19.01 31.71
C ALA A 408 -18.48 -19.99 32.87
N ASP A 409 -18.30 -19.49 34.10
CA ASP A 409 -18.14 -20.28 35.32
C ASP A 409 -19.46 -20.94 35.76
N VAL A 410 -19.88 -21.96 35.00
CA VAL A 410 -21.12 -22.70 35.27
C VAL A 410 -21.04 -23.48 36.58
N ALA A 411 -19.88 -24.05 36.90
CA ALA A 411 -19.65 -24.82 38.12
C ALA A 411 -19.79 -23.96 39.38
N GLY A 412 -19.27 -22.73 39.36
CA GLY A 412 -19.41 -21.77 40.44
C GLY A 412 -20.78 -21.08 40.51
N GLY A 413 -21.74 -21.42 39.65
CA GLY A 413 -23.06 -20.76 39.63
C GLY A 413 -23.05 -19.38 39.00
N GLY A 414 -22.07 -19.11 38.13
CA GLY A 414 -21.86 -17.86 37.41
C GLY A 414 -23.09 -17.30 36.70
N VAL A 415 -23.83 -18.16 35.99
CA VAL A 415 -25.11 -17.81 35.35
C VAL A 415 -26.09 -17.19 36.33
N ARG A 416 -26.27 -17.80 37.52
CA ARG A 416 -27.17 -17.28 38.56
C ARG A 416 -26.65 -15.97 39.13
N ARG A 417 -25.33 -15.82 39.31
CA ARG A 417 -24.73 -14.55 39.78
C ARG A 417 -25.01 -13.41 38.81
N VAL A 418 -24.84 -13.64 37.51
CA VAL A 418 -25.13 -12.63 36.50
C VAL A 418 -26.61 -12.29 36.48
N GLN A 419 -27.51 -13.27 36.54
CA GLN A 419 -28.95 -13.04 36.57
C GLN A 419 -29.43 -12.31 37.83
N ALA A 420 -28.88 -12.64 39.00
CA ALA A 420 -29.32 -12.09 40.29
C ALA A 420 -28.82 -10.67 40.56
N GLY A 421 -27.59 -10.33 40.14
CA GLY A 421 -26.97 -9.04 40.47
C GLY A 421 -26.67 -8.13 39.28
N ASN A 422 -26.44 -8.71 38.10
CA ASN A 422 -25.80 -8.01 36.98
C ASN A 422 -26.59 -8.08 35.67
N ALA A 423 -27.85 -8.52 35.66
CA ALA A 423 -28.63 -8.61 34.42
C ALA A 423 -28.79 -7.25 33.73
N THR A 424 -28.89 -6.18 34.52
CA THR A 424 -28.91 -4.79 34.04
C THR A 424 -27.53 -4.26 33.66
N ALA A 425 -26.46 -4.79 34.27
CA ALA A 425 -25.07 -4.42 33.99
C ALA A 425 -24.48 -5.16 32.76
N TRP A 426 -25.01 -6.34 32.41
CA TRP A 426 -24.54 -7.16 31.28
C TRP A 426 -24.42 -6.38 29.99
N TRP A 427 -25.52 -5.74 29.59
CA TRP A 427 -25.60 -5.01 28.34
C TRP A 427 -24.61 -3.82 28.28
N PRO A 428 -24.64 -2.86 29.22
CA PRO A 428 -23.76 -1.70 29.16
C PRO A 428 -22.28 -2.06 29.29
N VAL A 429 -21.91 -3.01 30.17
CA VAL A 429 -20.51 -3.37 30.39
C VAL A 429 -19.90 -4.05 29.16
N VAL A 430 -20.57 -5.09 28.62
CA VAL A 430 -20.03 -5.80 27.45
C VAL A 430 -20.09 -4.94 26.19
N SER A 431 -21.09 -4.06 26.07
CA SER A 431 -21.15 -3.12 24.95
C SER A 431 -20.05 -2.05 25.03
N ALA A 432 -19.74 -1.53 26.23
CA ALA A 432 -18.63 -0.59 26.40
C ALA A 432 -17.28 -1.21 25.99
N GLY A 433 -17.03 -2.48 26.34
CA GLY A 433 -15.83 -3.19 25.91
C GLY A 433 -15.76 -3.38 24.38
N LEU A 434 -16.89 -3.75 23.75
CA LEU A 434 -16.99 -3.87 22.29
C LEU A 434 -16.86 -2.55 21.55
N ASP A 435 -17.42 -1.46 22.09
CA ASP A 435 -17.32 -0.11 21.53
C ASP A 435 -15.87 0.39 21.62
N ALA A 436 -15.15 0.06 22.70
CA ALA A 436 -13.73 0.38 22.81
C ALA A 436 -12.86 -0.41 21.80
N LEU A 437 -13.16 -1.70 21.56
CA LEU A 437 -12.52 -2.46 20.47
C LEU A 437 -12.85 -1.89 19.09
N PHE A 438 -14.09 -1.41 18.90
CA PHE A 438 -14.47 -0.74 17.65
C PHE A 438 -13.69 0.55 17.44
N ALA A 439 -13.46 1.33 18.49
CA ALA A 439 -12.63 2.53 18.41
C ALA A 439 -11.19 2.20 17.99
N ILE A 440 -10.63 1.07 18.48
CA ILE A 440 -9.32 0.58 18.02
C ILE A 440 -9.36 0.23 16.53
N GLU A 441 -10.37 -0.51 16.08
CA GLU A 441 -10.58 -0.85 14.67
C GLU A 441 -10.65 0.41 13.78
N GLN A 442 -11.46 1.40 14.18
CA GLN A 442 -11.58 2.67 13.46
C GLN A 442 -10.27 3.45 13.44
N SER A 443 -9.51 3.44 14.55
CA SER A 443 -8.19 4.07 14.56
C SER A 443 -7.18 3.37 13.65
N HIS A 444 -7.28 2.04 13.48
CA HIS A 444 -6.43 1.26 12.59
C HIS A 444 -6.80 1.50 11.13
N LEU A 445 -8.10 1.59 10.83
CA LEU A 445 -8.61 2.02 9.52
C LEU A 445 -8.14 3.43 9.16
N ALA A 446 -8.19 4.38 10.10
CA ALA A 446 -7.71 5.74 9.88
C ALA A 446 -6.20 5.79 9.60
N GLU A 447 -5.40 4.96 10.28
CA GLU A 447 -3.96 4.81 9.98
C GLU A 447 -3.72 4.24 8.59
N LEU A 448 -4.54 3.29 8.14
CA LEU A 448 -4.46 2.75 6.78
C LEU A 448 -4.80 3.80 5.72
N GLN A 449 -5.84 4.59 5.96
CA GLN A 449 -6.22 5.70 5.07
C GLN A 449 -5.13 6.77 5.02
N ALA A 450 -4.58 7.17 6.17
CA ALA A 450 -3.48 8.13 6.22
C ALA A 450 -2.21 7.62 5.52
N ALA A 451 -1.90 6.32 5.65
CA ALA A 451 -0.80 5.70 4.92
C ALA A 451 -1.03 5.71 3.40
N ASP A 452 -2.28 5.51 2.95
CA ASP A 452 -2.64 5.58 1.54
C ASP A 452 -2.50 7.01 0.99
N GLU A 453 -2.97 8.03 1.72
CA GLU A 453 -2.79 9.44 1.37
C GLU A 453 -1.30 9.81 1.27
N ALA A 454 -0.48 9.35 2.22
CA ALA A 454 0.96 9.57 2.19
C ALA A 454 1.62 8.90 0.97
N ARG A 455 1.22 7.66 0.63
CA ARG A 455 1.72 6.96 -0.56
C ARG A 455 1.25 7.65 -1.85
N ALA A 456 0.04 8.21 -1.88
CA ALA A 456 -0.45 9.00 -3.01
C ALA A 456 0.40 10.25 -3.23
N HIS A 457 0.80 10.96 -2.17
CA HIS A 457 1.71 12.10 -2.28
C HIS A 457 3.11 11.70 -2.77
N VAL A 458 3.65 10.57 -2.31
CA VAL A 458 4.94 10.04 -2.80
C VAL A 458 4.84 9.66 -4.27
N ARG A 459 3.72 9.08 -4.72
CA ARG A 459 3.47 8.77 -6.13
C ARG A 459 3.41 10.02 -6.99
N ASP A 460 2.67 11.03 -6.57
CA ASP A 460 2.52 12.25 -7.36
C ASP A 460 3.86 13.01 -7.45
N SER A 461 4.66 12.96 -6.38
CA SER A 461 6.04 13.48 -6.37
C SER A 461 7.00 12.66 -7.24
N SER A 462 6.88 11.32 -7.23
CA SER A 462 7.74 10.44 -8.04
C SER A 462 7.41 10.53 -9.53
N LEU A 463 6.13 10.71 -9.88
CA LEU A 463 5.70 11.03 -11.23
C LEU A 463 6.31 12.34 -11.72
N LEU A 464 6.25 13.40 -10.91
CA LEU A 464 6.86 14.69 -11.23
C LEU A 464 8.38 14.58 -11.42
N MET A 465 9.07 13.87 -10.54
CA MET A 465 10.51 13.60 -10.70
C MET A 465 10.80 12.78 -11.96
N GLY A 466 10.01 11.74 -12.23
CA GLY A 466 10.13 10.92 -13.43
C GLY A 466 9.97 11.72 -14.72
N PHE A 467 8.94 12.57 -14.79
CA PHE A 467 8.73 13.49 -15.92
C PHE A 467 9.86 14.52 -16.03
N GLY A 468 10.37 15.04 -14.91
CA GLY A 468 11.51 15.95 -14.89
C GLY A 468 12.77 15.33 -15.48
N VAL A 469 13.13 14.12 -15.03
CA VAL A 469 14.29 13.38 -15.56
C VAL A 469 14.11 13.07 -17.05
N ALA A 470 12.93 12.62 -17.46
CA ALA A 470 12.62 12.36 -18.87
C ALA A 470 12.78 13.64 -19.72
N ALA A 471 12.25 14.78 -19.25
CA ALA A 471 12.40 16.06 -19.94
C ALA A 471 13.87 16.50 -20.06
N CYS A 472 14.67 16.34 -18.99
CA CYS A 472 16.11 16.64 -19.03
C CYS A 472 16.86 15.75 -20.04
N VAL A 473 16.54 14.46 -20.12
CA VAL A 473 17.13 13.53 -21.09
C VAL A 473 16.78 13.94 -22.52
N VAL A 474 15.51 14.29 -22.78
CA VAL A 474 15.07 14.74 -24.10
C VAL A 474 15.75 16.05 -24.48
N ALA A 475 15.79 17.02 -23.58
CA ALA A 475 16.46 18.30 -23.79
C ALA A 475 17.97 18.12 -24.05
N GLY A 476 18.65 17.28 -23.25
CA GLY A 476 20.07 16.97 -23.43
C GLY A 476 20.35 16.31 -24.79
N SER A 477 19.48 15.38 -25.20
CA SER A 477 19.58 14.70 -26.49
C SER A 477 19.36 15.66 -27.67
N LEU A 478 18.39 16.58 -27.56
CA LEU A 478 18.13 17.62 -28.56
C LEU A 478 19.32 18.59 -28.67
N LEU A 479 19.89 19.01 -27.55
CA LEU A 479 21.08 19.87 -27.51
C LEU A 479 22.29 19.18 -28.16
N ALA A 480 22.54 17.91 -27.85
CA ALA A 480 23.62 17.14 -28.47
C ALA A 480 23.44 17.00 -29.99
N TRP A 481 22.19 16.78 -30.44
CA TRP A 481 21.86 16.74 -31.86
C TRP A 481 22.09 18.09 -32.55
N LEU A 482 21.66 19.19 -31.94
CA LEU A 482 21.90 20.55 -32.46
C LEU A 482 23.39 20.87 -32.55
N GLN A 483 24.18 20.55 -31.52
CA GLN A 483 25.63 20.74 -31.55
C GLN A 483 26.30 19.98 -32.68
N THR A 484 25.84 18.76 -32.97
CA THR A 484 26.37 17.95 -34.07
C THR A 484 26.08 18.61 -35.42
N ARG A 485 24.86 19.12 -35.64
CA ARG A 485 24.50 19.87 -36.85
C ARG A 485 25.34 21.12 -37.04
N VAL A 486 25.54 21.90 -35.98
CA VAL A 486 26.34 23.12 -36.04
C VAL A 486 27.80 22.79 -36.37
N ARG A 487 28.38 21.75 -35.73
CA ARG A 487 29.75 21.30 -36.04
C ARG A 487 29.90 20.89 -37.50
N THR A 488 28.98 20.11 -38.06
CA THR A 488 29.06 19.69 -39.47
C THR A 488 29.00 20.87 -40.43
N GLN A 489 28.18 21.89 -40.14
CA GLN A 489 28.12 23.10 -40.96
C GLN A 489 29.43 23.90 -40.89
N LEU A 490 30.02 23.98 -39.70
CA LEU A 490 31.28 24.71 -39.48
C LEU A 490 32.46 24.01 -40.18
N GLU A 491 32.50 22.68 -40.14
CA GLU A 491 33.48 21.87 -40.86
C GLU A 491 33.35 22.02 -42.38
N GLU A 492 32.12 22.01 -42.92
CA GLU A 492 31.87 22.26 -44.34
C GLU A 492 32.30 23.67 -44.77
N GLN A 493 32.01 24.69 -43.96
CA GLN A 493 32.43 26.07 -44.20
C GLN A 493 33.96 26.20 -44.19
N LEU A 494 34.63 25.59 -43.21
CA LEU A 494 36.09 25.56 -43.14
C LEU A 494 36.70 24.84 -44.35
N ALA A 495 36.14 23.71 -44.77
CA ALA A 495 36.59 22.97 -45.94
C ALA A 495 36.43 23.81 -47.23
N ARG A 496 35.32 24.54 -47.38
CA ARG A 496 35.11 25.48 -48.50
C ARG A 496 36.14 26.60 -48.48
N ILE A 497 36.36 27.25 -47.34
CA ILE A 497 37.36 28.32 -47.18
C ILE A 497 38.76 27.81 -47.52
N GLN A 498 39.13 26.62 -47.05
CA GLN A 498 40.42 26.01 -47.36
C GLN A 498 40.59 25.72 -48.86
N LYS A 499 39.54 25.19 -49.52
CA LYS A 499 39.55 24.94 -50.97
C LYS A 499 39.71 26.24 -51.76
N THR A 500 39.00 27.31 -51.37
CA THR A 500 39.12 28.64 -51.98
C THR A 500 40.51 29.23 -51.76
N LYS A 501 41.06 29.17 -50.52
CA LYS A 501 42.43 29.62 -50.24
C LYS A 501 43.46 28.89 -51.10
N ARG A 502 43.30 27.57 -51.29
CA ARG A 502 44.19 26.76 -52.13
C ARG A 502 44.10 27.16 -53.60
N ALA A 503 42.90 27.35 -54.14
CA ALA A 503 42.69 27.82 -55.51
C ALA A 503 43.32 29.20 -55.73
N VAL A 504 43.06 30.17 -54.83
CA VAL A 504 43.63 31.53 -54.92
C VAL A 504 45.16 31.52 -54.86
N SER A 505 45.75 30.65 -54.02
CA SER A 505 47.22 30.54 -53.94
C SER A 505 47.90 30.00 -55.20
N ALA A 506 47.16 29.34 -56.10
CA ALA A 506 47.69 28.88 -57.38
C ALA A 506 47.86 30.04 -58.39
N PHE A 507 47.05 31.10 -58.27
CA PHE A 507 47.08 32.25 -59.19
C PHE A 507 47.97 33.39 -58.70
N VAL A 508 48.19 33.51 -57.39
CA VAL A 508 49.03 34.56 -56.80
C VAL A 508 50.11 33.92 -55.94
N PRO A 509 51.35 33.81 -56.45
CA PRO A 509 52.46 33.25 -55.68
C PRO A 509 52.71 34.04 -54.40
N ARG A 510 52.82 33.33 -53.27
CA ARG A 510 53.03 33.95 -51.93
C ARG A 510 54.26 34.86 -51.85
N PHE A 511 55.26 34.59 -52.69
CA PHE A 511 56.47 35.40 -52.77
C PHE A 511 56.18 36.88 -53.10
N PHE A 512 55.26 37.15 -54.03
CA PHE A 512 54.91 38.54 -54.40
C PHE A 512 54.20 39.27 -53.25
N LEU A 513 53.29 38.59 -52.55
CA LEU A 513 52.63 39.16 -51.38
C LEU A 513 53.64 39.50 -50.28
N HIS A 514 54.56 38.58 -49.97
CA HIS A 514 55.57 38.81 -48.95
C HIS A 514 56.53 39.95 -49.30
N LYS A 515 56.90 40.10 -50.59
CA LYS A 515 57.71 41.23 -51.07
C LYS A 515 57.00 42.57 -50.98
N MET A 516 55.67 42.59 -51.08
CA MET A 516 54.85 43.78 -50.81
C MET A 516 54.63 44.04 -49.31
N GLY A 517 55.19 43.21 -48.42
CA GLY A 517 54.99 43.28 -46.97
C GLY A 517 53.67 42.67 -46.49
N TYR A 518 52.92 42.01 -47.38
CA TYR A 518 51.63 41.40 -47.05
C TYR A 518 51.75 39.92 -46.67
N THR A 519 50.96 39.51 -45.68
CA THR A 519 50.88 38.12 -45.22
C THR A 519 49.65 37.39 -45.80
N SER A 520 48.68 38.13 -46.34
CA SER A 520 47.46 37.61 -46.95
C SER A 520 47.03 38.46 -48.15
N ILE A 521 46.47 37.82 -49.19
CA ILE A 521 45.93 38.51 -50.37
C ILE A 521 44.82 39.52 -50.00
N THR A 522 44.12 39.30 -48.90
CA THR A 522 43.06 40.20 -48.41
C THR A 522 43.57 41.57 -47.96
N GLN A 523 44.88 41.74 -47.77
CA GLN A 523 45.51 43.01 -47.41
C GLN A 523 45.83 43.88 -48.63
N ALA A 524 45.92 43.26 -49.82
CA ALA A 524 46.20 43.98 -51.05
C ALA A 524 44.97 44.77 -51.48
N ARG A 525 45.15 46.07 -51.72
CA ARG A 525 44.13 46.96 -52.29
C ARG A 525 44.43 47.28 -53.74
N ALA A 526 43.38 47.56 -54.50
CA ALA A 526 43.53 48.03 -55.87
C ALA A 526 44.32 49.34 -55.88
N GLY A 527 45.44 49.38 -56.61
CA GLY A 527 46.35 50.52 -56.66
C GLY A 527 47.59 50.41 -55.77
N ASP A 528 47.70 49.37 -54.92
CA ASP A 528 48.92 49.12 -54.17
C ASP A 528 50.09 48.84 -55.11
N SER A 529 51.19 49.54 -54.87
CA SER A 529 52.45 49.34 -55.60
C SER A 529 53.61 49.45 -54.63
N THR A 530 54.64 48.63 -54.85
CA THR A 530 55.88 48.68 -54.08
C THR A 530 57.05 48.63 -55.06
N ASN A 531 58.05 49.50 -54.85
CA ASN A 531 59.27 49.47 -55.64
C ASN A 531 60.24 48.47 -55.00
N VAL A 532 60.48 47.36 -55.70
CA VAL A 532 61.39 46.31 -55.25
C VAL A 532 62.40 46.04 -56.37
N ALA A 533 63.69 46.09 -56.04
CA ALA A 533 64.73 45.67 -56.95
C ALA A 533 64.67 44.12 -57.09
N LEU A 534 64.26 43.65 -58.26
CA LEU A 534 64.15 42.24 -58.60
C LEU A 534 64.99 41.94 -59.84
N ALA A 535 65.77 40.86 -59.79
CA ALA A 535 66.38 40.30 -60.98
C ALA A 535 65.32 39.47 -61.72
N MET A 536 64.88 39.94 -62.89
CA MET A 536 63.95 39.21 -63.74
C MET A 536 64.72 38.31 -64.70
N LEU A 537 64.50 37.01 -64.61
CA LEU A 537 64.97 36.05 -65.59
C LEU A 537 63.88 35.85 -66.64
N PHE A 538 64.20 36.14 -67.89
CA PHE A 538 63.36 35.80 -69.03
C PHE A 538 63.89 34.51 -69.64
N SER A 539 63.07 33.46 -69.60
CA SER A 539 63.33 32.19 -70.28
C SER A 539 62.12 31.84 -71.13
N ASP A 540 62.34 31.50 -72.38
CA ASP A 540 61.31 31.08 -73.31
C ASP A 540 61.65 29.70 -73.89
N ILE A 541 60.62 28.94 -74.24
CA ILE A 541 60.75 27.64 -74.86
C ILE A 541 61.09 27.85 -76.34
N ARG A 542 62.27 27.40 -76.75
CA ARG A 542 62.70 27.51 -78.16
C ARG A 542 61.73 26.76 -79.06
N ARG A 543 61.28 27.43 -80.13
CA ARG A 543 60.35 26.88 -81.12
C ARG A 543 59.00 26.45 -80.53
N PHE A 544 58.54 27.12 -79.47
CA PHE A 544 57.25 26.82 -78.84
C PHE A 544 56.11 26.73 -79.85
N THR A 545 55.99 27.70 -80.76
CA THR A 545 54.93 27.73 -81.79
C THR A 545 54.90 26.43 -82.61
N THR A 546 56.06 26.00 -83.13
CA THR A 546 56.18 24.78 -83.95
C THR A 546 55.84 23.51 -83.17
N VAL A 547 56.18 23.45 -81.87
CA VAL A 547 55.82 22.31 -81.02
C VAL A 547 54.32 22.33 -80.70
N SER A 548 53.75 23.50 -80.40
CA SER A 548 52.34 23.68 -80.01
C SER A 548 51.34 23.40 -81.14
N GLU A 549 51.68 23.73 -82.38
CA GLU A 549 50.79 23.51 -83.54
C GLU A 549 50.53 22.03 -83.84
N GLY A 550 51.42 21.14 -83.38
CA GLY A 550 51.31 19.69 -83.54
C GLY A 550 50.69 18.94 -82.35
N MET A 551 50.43 19.62 -81.23
CA MET A 551 49.92 19.02 -80.00
C MET A 551 48.46 19.42 -79.76
N ARG A 552 47.68 18.55 -79.13
CA ARG A 552 46.36 18.95 -78.63
C ARG A 552 46.52 19.87 -77.42
N ALA A 553 45.50 20.70 -77.16
CA ALA A 553 45.55 21.68 -76.07
C ALA A 553 45.82 21.04 -74.69
N ASP A 554 45.28 19.86 -74.42
CA ASP A 554 45.53 19.09 -73.19
C ASP A 554 46.98 18.60 -73.10
N GLU A 555 47.51 18.02 -74.18
CA GLU A 555 48.89 17.53 -74.24
C GLU A 555 49.92 18.67 -74.14
N LEU A 556 49.60 19.83 -74.70
CA LEU A 556 50.42 21.02 -74.62
C LEU A 556 50.48 21.56 -73.18
N PHE A 557 49.35 21.57 -72.47
CA PHE A 557 49.30 22.01 -71.08
C PHE A 557 50.03 21.09 -70.11
N ASP A 558 50.05 19.77 -70.37
CA ASP A 558 50.82 18.82 -69.55
C ASP A 558 52.33 18.86 -69.83
N TRP A 559 52.73 19.33 -71.02
CA TRP A 559 54.13 19.45 -71.43
C TRP A 559 54.83 20.71 -70.88
N VAL A 560 54.08 21.80 -70.72
CA VAL A 560 54.54 23.08 -70.14
C VAL A 560 54.55 23.00 -68.63
#